data_AF-A0A3D0Z0Z0-F1
#
_entry.id   AF-A0A3D0Z0Z0-F1
#
_cell.length_a   1.000
_cell.length_b   1.000
_cell.length_c   1.000
_cell.angle_alpha   90.00
_cell.angle_beta   90.00
_cell.angle_gamma   90.00
#
_symmetry.space_group_name_H-M   'P 1'
#
loop_
_entity.id
_entity.type
_entity.pdbx_description
1 polymer ?
#
loop_
_entity_poly.entity_id
_entity_poly.type
_entity_poly.pdbx_seq_one_letter_code
_entity_poly.pdbx_strand_id
1 'polypeptide(L)' 'MKRLIFLTNDDGIDAPGLESLRRQLLAETDWRVLVVAPDRERSGAGHSVSLRQPVYVSERE' A
#
# COMPACT_ATOMS: atom_id res chain seq x y z
N MET A 1 13.63 -18.80 2.93
CA MET A 1 13.50 -17.43 2.37
C MET A 1 12.13 -16.89 2.76
N LYS A 2 12.02 -15.63 3.20
CA LYS A 2 10.72 -15.02 3.46
C LYS A 2 9.98 -14.74 2.16
N ARG A 3 8.69 -15.02 2.10
CA ARG A 3 7.81 -14.73 0.96
C ARG A 3 7.43 -13.25 0.97
N LEU A 4 7.50 -12.58 -0.18
CA LEU A 4 7.16 -11.15 -0.29
C LEU A 4 5.66 -10.97 -0.51
N ILE A 5 5.04 -10.11 0.29
CA ILE A 5 3.69 -9.59 0.06
C ILE A 5 3.82 -8.10 -0.29
N PHE A 6 3.24 -7.72 -1.42
CA PHE A 6 3.00 -6.33 -1.78
C PHE A 6 1.59 -5.95 -1.33
N LEU A 7 1.49 -4.96 -0.46
CA LEU A 7 0.23 -4.53 0.14
C LEU A 7 -0.12 -3.10 -0.31
N THR A 8 -1.38 -2.91 -0.72
CA THR A 8 -1.90 -1.64 -1.25
C THR A 8 -3.41 -1.53 -1.00
N ASN A 9 -3.98 -0.35 -1.25
CA ASN A 9 -5.42 -0.06 -1.22
C ASN A 9 -5.73 1.19 -2.06
N ASP A 10 -7.00 1.56 -2.12
CA ASP A 10 -7.53 2.80 -2.71
C ASP A 10 -7.85 3.89 -1.67
N ASP A 11 -8.08 3.52 -0.40
CA ASP A 11 -8.35 4.48 0.70
C ASP A 11 -7.13 5.35 1.08
N GLY A 12 -5.91 4.90 0.75
CA GLY A 12 -4.65 5.60 1.03
C GLY A 12 -3.78 4.97 2.13
N ILE A 13 -2.55 5.49 2.24
CA ILE A 13 -1.49 4.94 3.10
C ILE A 13 -1.83 4.99 4.60
N ASP A 14 -2.61 5.99 5.02
CA ASP A 14 -3.00 6.20 6.42
C ASP A 14 -4.31 5.48 6.78
N ALA A 15 -4.84 4.64 5.88
CA ALA A 15 -6.10 3.95 6.13
C ALA A 15 -5.96 2.94 7.28
N PRO A 16 -6.89 2.95 8.27
CA PRO A 16 -6.78 2.08 9.45
C PRO A 16 -6.88 0.59 9.09
N GLY A 17 -7.58 0.24 8.01
CA GLY A 17 -7.67 -1.14 7.51
C GLY A 17 -6.35 -1.65 6.94
N LEU A 18 -5.63 -0.80 6.19
CA LEU A 18 -4.31 -1.12 5.64
C LEU A 18 -3.29 -1.36 6.75
N GLU A 19 -3.27 -0.48 7.76
CA GLU A 19 -2.38 -0.61 8.91
C GLU A 19 -2.70 -1.86 9.74
N SER A 20 -3.98 -2.15 9.95
CA SER A 20 -4.41 -3.36 10.68
C SER A 20 -3.93 -4.64 9.99
N LEU A 21 -4.09 -4.73 8.66
CA LEU A 21 -3.63 -5.87 7.89
C LEU A 21 -2.10 -5.96 7.86
N ARG A 22 -1.39 -4.84 7.69
CA ARG A 22 0.07 -4.78 7.76
C ARG A 22 0.58 -5.36 9.09
N ARG A 23 -0.02 -4.96 10.22
CA ARG A 23 0.35 -5.46 11.55
C ARG A 23 0.19 -6.97 11.68
N GLN A 24 -0.93 -7.52 11.19
CA GLN A 24 -1.14 -8.97 11.23
C GLN A 24 -0.14 -9.72 10.36
N LEU A 25 0.13 -9.24 9.14
CA LEU A 25 1.10 -9.87 8.25
C LEU A 25 2.53 -9.80 8.78
N LEU A 26 2.89 -8.73 9.51
CA LEU A 26 4.20 -8.59 10.14
C LEU A 26 4.39 -9.47 11.38
N ALA A 27 3.30 -9.91 12.03
CA ALA A 27 3.36 -10.85 13.15
C ALA A 27 3.78 -12.26 12.70
N GLU A 28 3.62 -12.57 11.42
CA GLU A 28 3.98 -13.85 10.82
C GLU A 28 5.46 -13.90 10.41
N THR A 29 6.16 -15.00 10.73
CA THR A 29 7.62 -15.10 10.52
C THR A 29 8.03 -15.29 9.07
N ASP A 30 7.13 -15.84 8.26
CA ASP A 30 7.42 -16.28 6.89
C ASP A 30 7.33 -15.18 5.84
N TRP A 31 6.81 -14.02 6.20
CA TRP A 31 6.50 -12.95 5.25
C TRP A 31 7.44 -11.76 5.40
N ARG A 32 7.75 -11.16 4.26
CA ARG A 32 8.27 -9.81 4.13
C ARG A 32 7.13 -8.98 3.55
N VAL A 33 6.76 -7.89 4.21
CA VAL A 33 5.67 -7.01 3.76
C VAL A 33 6.27 -5.74 3.18
N LEU A 34 5.86 -5.37 1.96
CA LEU A 34 6.15 -4.09 1.32
C LEU A 34 4.82 -3.37 1.10
N VAL A 35 4.68 -2.17 1.68
CA VAL A 35 3.46 -1.37 1.54
C VAL A 35 3.71 -0.23 0.57
N VAL A 36 2.85 -0.07 -0.42
CA VAL A 36 2.81 1.09 -1.31
C VAL A 36 1.34 1.42 -1.56
N ALA A 37 0.93 2.63 -1.22
CA ALA A 37 -0.45 3.08 -1.33
C ALA A 37 -0.52 4.57 -1.70
N PRO A 38 -1.69 5.05 -2.18
CA PRO A 38 -1.90 6.47 -2.44
C PRO A 38 -1.67 7.35 -1.20
N ASP A 39 -1.28 8.61 -1.43
CA ASP A 39 -1.10 9.63 -0.39
C ASP A 39 -2.41 10.08 0.27
N ARG A 40 -3.56 9.77 -0.34
CA ARG A 40 -4.93 10.09 0.10
C ARG A 40 -5.92 9.16 -0.60
N GLU A 41 -7.17 9.17 -0.15
CA GLU A 41 -8.27 8.41 -0.77
C GLU A 41 -8.39 8.68 -2.30
N ARG A 42 -8.54 7.59 -3.06
CA ARG A 42 -8.72 7.59 -4.52
C ARG A 42 -10.00 6.87 -4.97
N SER A 43 -10.99 6.77 -4.08
CA SER A 43 -12.32 6.22 -4.37
C SER A 43 -12.91 6.80 -5.65
N GLY A 44 -13.44 5.93 -6.52
CA GLY A 44 -14.03 6.31 -7.80
C GLY A 44 -13.05 6.49 -8.97
N ALA A 45 -11.74 6.31 -8.77
CA ALA A 45 -10.76 6.36 -9.86
C ALA A 45 -10.81 5.14 -10.81
N GLY A 46 -11.43 4.03 -10.39
CA GLY A 46 -11.45 2.77 -11.14
C GLY A 46 -10.04 2.24 -11.46
N HIS A 47 -9.90 1.54 -12.58
CA HIS A 47 -8.59 1.05 -13.06
C HIS A 47 -7.83 2.10 -13.89
N SER A 48 -7.93 3.38 -13.50
CA SER A 48 -7.26 4.46 -14.23
C SER A 48 -5.74 4.44 -14.02
N VAL A 49 -5.01 4.91 -15.03
CA VAL A 49 -3.54 4.97 -15.02
C VAL A 49 -3.10 6.39 -15.34
N SER A 50 -2.08 6.88 -14.64
CA SER A 50 -1.47 8.19 -14.91
C SER A 50 -0.62 8.12 -16.17
N LEU A 51 -1.06 8.80 -17.25
CA LEU A 51 -0.37 8.80 -18.55
C LEU A 51 0.33 10.11 -18.90
N ARG A 52 -0.10 11.23 -18.28
CA ARG A 52 0.34 12.58 -18.66
C ARG A 52 1.16 13.29 -17.60
N GLN A 53 1.12 12.79 -16.36
CA GLN A 53 1.81 13.39 -15.23
C GLN A 53 2.75 12.35 -14.60
N PRO A 54 3.95 12.76 -14.16
CA PRO A 54 4.84 11.88 -13.42
C PRO A 54 4.22 11.49 -12.08
N VAL A 55 4.57 10.29 -11.60
CA VAL A 55 4.21 9.81 -10.27
C VAL A 55 5.35 10.11 -9.31
N TYR A 56 5.05 10.82 -8.24
CA TYR A 56 5.99 11.10 -7.16
C TYR A 56 5.76 10.12 -6.01
N VAL A 57 6.85 9.68 -5.39
CA VAL A 57 6.82 8.73 -4.27
C VAL A 57 7.62 9.31 -3.11
N SER A 58 7.09 9.19 -1.89
CA SER A 58 7.80 9.51 -0.66
C SER A 58 7.81 8.28 0.24
N GLU A 59 8.96 7.97 0.82
CA GLU A 59 9.07 6.94 1.86
C GLU A 59 8.53 7.48 3.20
N ARG A 60 7.91 6.59 3.98
CA ARG A 60 7.34 6.85 5.32
C ARG A 60 7.90 5.78 6.26
N GLU A 61 8.18 6.17 7.51
CA GLU A 61 8.61 5.24 8.58
C GLU A 61 7.43 4.48 9.19
#